data_AF-A0A2N9W450-F1
#
_entry.id   AF-A0A2N9W450-F1
#
_cell.length_a   1.000
_cell.length_b   1.000
_cell.length_c   1.000
_cell.angle_alpha   90.00
_cell.angle_beta   90.00
_cell.angle_gamma   90.00
#
_symmetry.space_group_name_H-M   'P 1'
#
loop_
_entity.id
_entity.type
_entity.pdbx_description
1 polymer ?
#
loop_
_entity_poly.entity_id
_entity_poly.type
_entity_poly.pdbx_seq_one_letter_code
_entity_poly.pdbx_strand_id
1 'polypeptide(L)'
;MTPAQRIDREEFERDSADALQRALAYAKAKREAERNRVLKFIHGKAPAGNFSSNIKNSLGVFGRPARQYTVNGLTMSIDMWARHLGLTSSALLARKKRLGSYEAAIKAGSERLPNRVAQRITYNGQSLTIREWAEQLGVQTATIYRRMNSGHSPVEAIAMGVRKPANANDNTAPGVVSNFPASQGTGAGSTLQETPEITFSEKAKSQ
;
A
#
# COMPACT_ATOMS: atom_id res chain seq x y z
N MET A 1 10.84 41.49 -50.59
CA MET A 1 11.80 41.64 -49.49
C MET A 1 12.96 42.47 -50.02
N THR A 2 13.20 43.66 -49.47
CA THR A 2 14.27 44.53 -49.97
C THR A 2 15.63 43.94 -49.57
N PRO A 3 16.72 44.20 -50.32
CA PRO A 3 18.05 43.70 -49.98
C PRO A 3 18.48 44.02 -48.54
N ALA A 4 18.08 45.18 -48.01
CA ALA A 4 18.32 45.58 -46.63
C ALA A 4 17.66 44.64 -45.59
N GLN A 5 16.38 44.28 -45.80
CA GLN A 5 15.64 43.40 -44.88
C GLN A 5 16.19 41.95 -44.82
N ARG A 6 16.92 41.51 -45.85
CA ARG A 6 17.57 40.19 -45.86
C ARG A 6 18.85 40.19 -45.01
N ILE A 7 19.62 41.28 -45.06
CA ILE A 7 20.86 41.43 -44.29
C ILE A 7 20.53 41.45 -42.79
N ASP A 8 19.53 42.23 -42.37
CA ASP A 8 19.12 42.32 -40.96
C ASP A 8 18.68 40.97 -40.37
N ARG A 9 18.01 40.13 -41.18
CA ARG A 9 17.56 38.80 -40.75
C ARG A 9 18.73 37.82 -40.63
N GLU A 10 19.64 37.82 -41.59
CA GLU A 10 20.82 36.95 -41.58
C GLU A 10 21.78 37.31 -40.42
N GLU A 11 21.91 38.60 -40.10
CA GLU A 11 22.67 39.07 -38.94
C GLU A 11 22.02 38.63 -37.63
N PHE A 12 20.70 38.78 -37.49
CA PHE A 12 19.97 38.33 -36.31
C PHE A 12 20.06 36.80 -36.10
N GLU A 13 19.96 36.01 -37.18
CA GLU A 13 20.08 34.55 -37.11
C GLU A 13 21.49 34.11 -36.69
N ARG A 14 22.55 34.79 -37.15
CA ARG A 14 23.92 34.54 -36.70
C ARG A 14 24.12 34.90 -35.22
N ASP A 15 23.67 36.07 -34.81
CA ASP A 15 23.80 36.52 -33.41
C ASP A 15 23.03 35.61 -32.45
N SER A 16 21.85 35.14 -32.86
CA SER A 16 21.05 34.19 -32.08
C SER A 16 21.73 32.82 -31.97
N ALA A 17 22.31 32.32 -33.07
CA ALA A 17 23.04 31.06 -33.07
C ALA A 17 24.28 31.12 -32.18
N ASP A 18 25.04 32.23 -32.25
CA ASP A 18 26.23 32.45 -31.41
C ASP A 18 25.87 32.55 -29.93
N ALA A 19 24.79 33.25 -29.58
CA ALA A 19 24.30 33.33 -28.21
C ALA A 19 23.90 31.95 -27.66
N LEU A 20 23.22 31.14 -28.47
CA LEU A 20 22.83 29.78 -28.10
C LEU A 20 24.04 28.86 -27.92
N GLN A 21 25.03 28.94 -28.81
CA GLN A 21 26.27 28.17 -28.68
C GLN A 21 27.03 28.53 -27.41
N ARG A 22 27.14 29.81 -27.07
CA ARG A 22 27.77 30.27 -25.81
C ARG A 22 27.02 29.75 -24.59
N ALA A 23 25.69 29.80 -24.60
CA ALA A 23 24.86 29.28 -23.51
C ALA A 23 25.04 27.76 -23.31
N LEU A 24 25.06 26.99 -24.41
CA LEU A 24 25.30 25.55 -24.36
C LEU A 24 26.71 25.21 -23.88
N ALA A 25 27.72 25.93 -24.35
CA ALA A 25 29.11 25.75 -23.91
C ALA A 25 29.26 26.04 -22.40
N TYR A 26 28.65 27.12 -21.92
CA TYR A 26 28.62 27.46 -20.49
C TYR A 26 27.92 26.36 -19.67
N ALA A 27 26.76 25.89 -20.12
CA ALA A 27 26.02 24.82 -19.43
C ALA A 27 26.82 23.52 -19.37
N LYS A 28 27.51 23.16 -20.46
CA LYS A 28 28.39 21.98 -20.53
C LYS A 28 29.57 22.11 -19.57
N ALA A 29 30.28 23.24 -19.61
CA ALA A 29 31.41 23.52 -18.72
C ALA A 29 30.98 23.47 -17.24
N LYS A 30 29.81 24.02 -16.91
CA LYS A 30 29.25 23.99 -15.55
C LYS A 30 28.92 22.56 -15.08
N ARG A 31 28.34 21.73 -15.95
CA ARG A 31 28.08 20.30 -15.64
C ARG A 31 29.37 19.50 -15.47
N GLU A 32 30.37 19.74 -16.32
CA GLU A 32 31.67 19.07 -16.22
C GLU A 32 32.41 19.49 -14.95
N ALA A 33 32.38 20.77 -14.57
CA ALA A 33 32.95 21.25 -13.31
C ALA A 33 32.29 20.58 -12.08
N GLU A 34 30.96 20.47 -12.06
CA GLU A 34 30.24 19.82 -10.97
C GLU A 34 30.48 18.31 -10.93
N ARG A 35 30.52 17.65 -12.10
CA ARG A 35 30.90 16.23 -12.22
C ARG A 35 32.31 16.01 -11.68
N ASN A 36 33.27 16.86 -12.03
CA ASN A 36 34.64 16.79 -11.54
C ASN A 36 34.74 17.08 -10.05
N ARG A 37 33.91 17.99 -9.50
CA ARG A 37 33.79 18.24 -8.06
C ARG A 37 33.30 17.00 -7.32
N VAL A 38 32.24 16.36 -7.82
CA VAL A 38 31.68 15.13 -7.25
C VAL A 38 32.67 13.97 -7.37
N LEU A 39 33.33 13.80 -8.52
CA LEU A 39 34.35 12.77 -8.69
C LEU A 39 35.57 12.98 -7.77
N LYS A 40 36.01 14.23 -7.57
CA LYS A 40 37.04 14.56 -6.58
C LYS A 40 36.60 14.26 -5.15
N PHE A 41 35.30 14.39 -4.83
CA PHE A 41 34.75 14.00 -3.53
C PHE A 41 34.69 12.47 -3.36
N ILE A 42 34.39 11.73 -4.44
CA ILE A 42 34.29 10.27 -4.42
C ILE A 42 35.69 9.61 -4.37
N HIS A 43 36.68 10.19 -5.05
CA HIS A 43 38.01 9.58 -5.21
C HIS A 43 39.15 10.28 -4.43
N GLY A 44 38.92 11.48 -3.90
CA GLY A 44 39.92 12.27 -3.16
C GLY A 44 39.61 12.36 -1.67
N LYS A 45 40.60 12.00 -0.84
CA LYS A 45 40.62 12.16 0.62
C LYS A 45 40.06 13.56 0.99
N ALA A 46 38.91 13.60 1.66
CA ALA A 46 38.15 14.83 1.91
C ALA A 46 39.02 15.92 2.58
N PRO A 47 38.98 17.18 2.10
CA PRO A 47 39.61 18.28 2.83
C PRO A 47 38.92 18.43 4.19
N ALA A 48 39.73 18.62 5.24
CA ALA A 48 39.30 18.84 6.62
C ALA A 48 38.63 20.21 6.82
N GLY A 49 37.66 20.54 5.97
CA GLY A 49 36.79 21.71 6.08
C GLY A 49 35.42 21.25 6.57
N ASN A 50 34.97 21.85 7.66
CA ASN A 50 33.68 21.61 8.31
C ASN A 50 32.51 21.59 7.30
N PHE A 51 32.18 20.39 6.81
CA PHE A 51 30.96 20.17 6.05
C PHE A 51 29.79 20.41 7.00
N SER A 52 29.07 21.50 6.71
CA SER A 52 27.88 21.97 7.41
C SER A 52 27.05 20.81 7.94
N SER A 53 26.82 20.83 9.25
CA SER A 53 26.02 19.87 10.01
C SER A 53 24.61 19.64 9.44
N ASN A 54 24.14 20.54 8.57
CA ASN A 54 22.79 20.52 8.01
C ASN A 54 22.59 19.53 6.84
N ILE A 55 23.65 19.18 6.09
CA ILE A 55 23.56 18.15 5.02
C ILE A 55 23.58 16.72 5.60
N LYS A 56 24.16 16.55 6.79
CA LYS A 56 24.29 15.24 7.45
C LYS A 56 22.94 14.68 7.91
N ASN A 57 21.96 15.53 8.19
CA ASN A 57 20.59 15.12 8.54
C ASN A 57 19.75 14.74 7.31
N SER A 58 19.99 15.33 6.13
CA SER A 58 19.16 15.09 4.94
C SER A 58 19.56 13.84 4.15
N LEU A 59 20.81 13.36 4.30
CA LEU A 59 21.29 12.16 3.61
C LEU A 59 21.23 10.88 4.46
N GLY A 60 20.84 10.95 5.74
CA GLY A 60 20.72 9.78 6.61
C GLY A 60 22.04 9.01 6.86
N VAL A 61 23.20 9.55 6.45
CA VAL A 61 24.48 8.82 6.43
C VAL A 61 25.18 8.77 7.81
N PHE A 62 24.77 9.58 8.78
CA PHE A 62 25.32 9.51 10.15
C PHE A 62 24.22 9.54 11.22
N GLY A 63 23.22 8.67 11.09
CA GLY A 63 22.51 8.18 12.27
C GLY A 63 23.48 7.43 13.20
N ARG A 64 23.16 7.30 14.50
CA ARG A 64 23.90 6.38 15.40
C ARG A 64 24.13 5.05 14.67
N PRO A 65 25.34 4.46 14.73
CA PRO A 65 25.61 3.22 14.03
C PRO A 65 24.54 2.18 14.40
N ALA A 66 23.98 1.53 13.40
CA ALA A 66 22.92 0.55 13.60
C ALA A 66 23.45 -0.53 14.56
N ARG A 67 22.75 -0.71 15.69
CA ARG A 67 23.14 -1.69 16.70
C ARG A 67 23.23 -3.08 16.07
N GLN A 68 24.38 -3.72 16.26
CA GLN A 68 24.69 -5.03 15.72
C GLN A 68 24.42 -6.13 16.74
N TYR A 69 24.09 -7.31 16.24
CA TYR A 69 23.78 -8.50 17.04
C TYR A 69 24.52 -9.70 16.47
N THR A 70 25.20 -10.43 17.33
CA THR A 70 25.99 -11.63 16.96
C THR A 70 25.19 -12.89 17.28
N VAL A 71 24.89 -13.69 16.27
CA VAL A 71 24.19 -14.99 16.43
C VAL A 71 24.86 -16.00 15.52
N ASN A 72 25.22 -17.16 16.06
CA ASN A 72 25.90 -18.24 15.35
C ASN A 72 27.17 -17.79 14.59
N GLY A 73 27.93 -16.86 15.15
CA GLY A 73 29.18 -16.34 14.57
C GLY A 73 29.01 -15.25 13.50
N LEU A 74 27.78 -14.90 13.12
CA LEU A 74 27.49 -13.79 12.21
C LEU A 74 27.11 -12.54 13.00
N THR A 75 27.69 -11.40 12.67
CA THR A 75 27.38 -10.09 13.29
C THR A 75 26.74 -9.18 12.26
N MET A 76 25.45 -8.87 12.45
CA MET A 76 24.67 -8.07 11.51
C MET A 76 23.75 -7.08 12.24
N SER A 77 23.27 -6.06 11.54
CA SER A 77 22.21 -5.18 12.04
C SER A 77 20.84 -5.89 12.01
N ILE A 78 19.86 -5.39 12.76
CA ILE A 78 18.49 -5.95 12.78
C ILE A 78 17.87 -6.01 11.38
N ASP A 79 18.06 -4.97 10.56
CA ASP A 79 17.51 -4.93 9.20
C ASP A 79 18.14 -6.00 8.30
N MET A 80 19.45 -6.17 8.42
CA MET A 80 20.18 -7.23 7.71
C MET A 80 19.77 -8.62 8.18
N TRP A 81 19.57 -8.81 9.49
CA TRP A 81 19.04 -10.05 10.04
C TRP A 81 17.62 -10.35 9.55
N ALA A 82 16.74 -9.34 9.47
CA ALA A 82 15.39 -9.52 8.95
C ALA A 82 15.43 -9.99 7.49
N ARG A 83 16.22 -9.32 6.64
CA ARG A 83 16.43 -9.72 5.24
C ARG A 83 17.03 -11.12 5.11
N HIS A 84 18.05 -11.43 5.90
CA HIS A 84 18.73 -12.73 5.89
C HIS A 84 17.77 -13.88 6.26
N LEU A 85 16.83 -13.63 7.18
CA LEU A 85 15.81 -14.59 7.60
C LEU A 85 14.55 -14.60 6.71
N GLY A 86 14.50 -13.78 5.65
CA GLY A 86 13.30 -13.64 4.80
C GLY A 86 12.10 -13.02 5.54
N LEU A 87 12.35 -12.17 6.52
CA LEU A 87 11.36 -11.52 7.37
C LEU A 87 11.35 -10.01 7.15
N THR A 88 10.22 -9.38 7.50
CA THR A 88 10.18 -7.93 7.66
C THR A 88 10.81 -7.55 9.00
N SER A 89 11.40 -6.35 9.08
CA SER A 89 11.96 -5.81 10.33
C SER A 89 10.89 -5.71 11.43
N SER A 90 9.63 -5.44 11.06
CA SER A 90 8.48 -5.48 11.98
C SER A 90 8.19 -6.88 12.54
N ALA A 91 8.30 -7.93 11.72
CA ALA A 91 8.13 -9.31 12.18
C ALA A 91 9.24 -9.72 13.16
N LEU A 92 10.47 -9.29 12.93
CA LEU A 92 11.59 -9.53 13.84
C LEU A 92 11.41 -8.79 15.18
N LEU A 93 10.91 -7.55 15.15
CA LEU A 93 10.56 -6.79 16.36
C LEU A 93 9.41 -7.43 17.16
N ALA A 94 8.37 -7.90 16.49
CA ALA A 94 7.27 -8.62 17.13
C ALA A 94 7.76 -9.91 17.83
N ARG A 95 8.68 -10.64 17.20
CA ARG A 95 9.34 -11.80 17.80
C ARG A 95 10.15 -11.41 19.03
N LYS A 96 10.94 -10.35 18.95
CA LYS A 96 11.70 -9.81 20.10
C LYS A 96 10.78 -9.40 21.25
N LYS A 97 9.60 -8.82 20.98
CA LYS A 97 8.61 -8.51 22.02
C LYS A 97 8.11 -9.77 22.76
N ARG A 98 7.93 -10.89 22.04
CA ARG A 98 7.48 -12.16 22.63
C ARG A 98 8.60 -12.94 23.33
N LEU A 99 9.81 -12.90 22.77
CA LEU A 99 10.95 -13.73 23.20
C LEU A 99 11.96 -12.97 24.08
N GLY A 100 11.73 -11.69 24.34
CA GLY A 100 12.51 -10.86 25.24
C GLY A 100 13.82 -10.32 24.65
N SER A 101 14.50 -11.04 23.76
CA SER A 101 15.79 -10.65 23.20
C SER A 101 15.87 -10.75 21.67
N TYR A 102 16.78 -9.99 21.06
CA TYR A 102 17.06 -10.09 19.62
C TYR A 102 17.77 -11.39 19.27
N GLU A 103 18.66 -11.88 20.12
CA GLU A 103 19.34 -13.16 19.93
C GLU A 103 18.34 -14.32 19.87
N ALA A 104 17.39 -14.38 20.81
CA ALA A 104 16.33 -15.38 20.80
C ALA A 104 15.39 -15.22 19.59
N ALA A 105 15.11 -13.98 19.18
CA ALA A 105 14.26 -13.71 18.01
C ALA A 105 14.90 -14.14 16.67
N ILE A 106 16.22 -13.95 16.54
CA ILE A 106 17.01 -14.36 15.37
C ILE A 106 17.13 -15.88 15.33
N LYS A 107 17.51 -16.51 16.45
CA LYS A 107 17.65 -17.97 16.56
C LYS A 107 16.34 -18.71 16.27
N ALA A 108 15.23 -18.24 16.83
CA ALA A 108 13.92 -18.80 16.54
C ALA A 108 13.48 -18.61 15.06
N GLY A 109 14.08 -17.66 14.35
CA GLY A 109 13.84 -17.45 12.92
C GLY A 109 14.66 -18.33 12.02
N SER A 110 15.92 -18.62 12.38
CA SER A 110 16.75 -19.58 11.64
C SER A 110 16.23 -21.02 11.78
N GLU A 111 15.63 -21.35 12.93
CA GLU A 111 15.12 -22.70 13.21
C GLU A 111 13.74 -22.97 12.59
N ARG A 112 12.97 -21.93 12.24
CA ARG A 112 11.61 -22.06 11.71
C ARG A 112 11.45 -21.36 10.37
N LEU A 113 11.89 -21.97 9.28
CA LEU A 113 11.19 -21.92 7.99
C LEU A 113 11.61 -23.11 7.10
N PRO A 114 10.88 -24.23 7.07
CA PRO A 114 10.52 -24.77 5.77
C PRO A 114 9.67 -23.69 5.08
N ASN A 115 9.99 -23.40 3.82
CA ASN A 115 9.18 -22.59 2.92
C ASN A 115 7.69 -22.89 3.20
N ARG A 116 6.88 -21.88 3.57
CA ARG A 116 5.48 -22.10 3.97
C ARG A 116 4.77 -22.71 2.77
N VAL A 117 4.69 -24.04 2.74
CA VAL A 117 4.14 -24.78 1.61
C VAL A 117 2.73 -24.25 1.43
N ALA A 118 2.44 -23.71 0.25
CA ALA A 118 1.13 -23.16 -0.04
C ALA A 118 0.08 -24.23 0.27
N GLN A 119 -0.84 -23.93 1.18
CA GLN A 119 -1.86 -24.86 1.59
C GLN A 119 -2.69 -25.26 0.36
N ARG A 120 -2.66 -26.55 0.04
CA ARG A 120 -3.47 -27.12 -1.04
C ARG A 120 -4.85 -27.50 -0.49
N ILE A 121 -5.87 -27.19 -1.27
CA ILE A 121 -7.26 -27.48 -0.95
C ILE A 121 -7.74 -28.51 -1.97
N THR A 122 -8.24 -29.64 -1.47
CA THR A 122 -8.78 -30.71 -2.28
C THR A 122 -10.28 -30.53 -2.44
N TYR A 123 -10.75 -30.40 -3.68
CA TYR A 123 -12.16 -30.28 -4.04
C TYR A 123 -12.41 -30.95 -5.39
N ASN A 124 -13.49 -31.72 -5.52
CA ASN A 124 -13.85 -32.48 -6.72
C ASN A 124 -12.69 -33.31 -7.32
N GLY A 125 -11.90 -33.96 -6.46
CA GLY A 125 -10.78 -34.81 -6.89
C GLY A 125 -9.51 -34.05 -7.32
N GLN A 126 -9.52 -32.72 -7.31
CA GLN A 126 -8.35 -31.89 -7.63
C GLN A 126 -7.79 -31.27 -6.35
N SER A 127 -6.46 -31.31 -6.17
CA SER A 127 -5.78 -30.70 -5.02
C SER A 127 -4.90 -29.55 -5.52
N LEU A 128 -5.39 -28.33 -5.34
CA LEU A 128 -4.80 -27.11 -5.89
C LEU A 128 -4.62 -26.05 -4.80
N THR A 129 -3.70 -25.14 -5.02
CA THR A 129 -3.50 -23.97 -4.17
C THR A 129 -4.65 -22.96 -4.36
N ILE A 130 -4.82 -22.05 -3.42
CA ILE A 130 -5.85 -20.98 -3.52
C ILE A 130 -5.66 -20.16 -4.80
N ARG A 131 -4.42 -19.93 -5.24
CA ARG A 131 -4.12 -19.21 -6.48
C ARG A 131 -4.58 -19.98 -7.72
N GLU A 132 -4.26 -21.27 -7.79
CA GLU A 132 -4.69 -22.13 -8.89
C GLU A 132 -6.22 -22.26 -8.92
N TRP A 133 -6.88 -22.39 -7.76
CA TRP A 133 -8.35 -22.35 -7.67
C TRP A 133 -8.95 -21.03 -8.14
N ALA A 134 -8.32 -19.90 -7.81
CA ALA A 134 -8.75 -18.57 -8.25
C ALA A 134 -8.69 -18.45 -9.79
N GLU A 135 -7.59 -18.90 -10.38
CA GLU A 135 -7.39 -18.94 -11.83
C GLU A 135 -8.40 -19.88 -12.52
N GLN A 136 -8.62 -21.08 -11.98
CA GLN A 136 -9.56 -22.06 -12.53
C GLN A 136 -11.03 -21.61 -12.45
N LEU A 137 -11.40 -20.91 -11.38
CA LEU A 137 -12.77 -20.42 -11.17
C LEU A 137 -13.03 -19.03 -11.77
N GLY A 138 -12.01 -18.36 -12.29
CA GLY A 138 -12.12 -16.98 -12.77
C GLY A 138 -12.46 -15.96 -11.67
N VAL A 139 -12.07 -16.22 -10.42
CA VAL A 139 -12.27 -15.31 -9.28
C VAL A 139 -10.94 -14.74 -8.82
N GLN A 140 -10.95 -13.55 -8.22
CA GLN A 140 -9.73 -13.03 -7.58
C GLN A 140 -9.38 -13.83 -6.32
N THR A 141 -8.09 -14.10 -6.11
CA THR A 141 -7.57 -14.77 -4.89
C THR A 141 -8.04 -14.08 -3.61
N ALA A 142 -8.08 -12.74 -3.62
CA ALA A 142 -8.59 -11.94 -2.50
C ALA A 142 -10.06 -12.25 -2.15
N THR A 143 -10.87 -12.63 -3.13
CA THR A 143 -12.28 -13.01 -2.92
C THR A 143 -12.38 -14.34 -2.16
N ILE A 144 -11.53 -15.32 -2.49
CA ILE A 144 -11.48 -16.60 -1.75
C ILE A 144 -11.04 -16.36 -0.30
N TYR A 145 -10.01 -15.54 -0.08
CA TYR A 145 -9.58 -15.17 1.28
C TYR A 145 -10.67 -14.43 2.06
N ARG A 146 -11.39 -13.50 1.43
CA ARG A 146 -12.50 -12.80 2.08
C ARG A 146 -13.59 -13.77 2.53
N ARG A 147 -13.94 -14.77 1.71
CA ARG A 147 -14.91 -15.81 2.08
C ARG A 147 -14.45 -16.64 3.28
N MET A 148 -13.18 -17.04 3.30
CA MET A 148 -12.60 -17.74 4.45
C MET A 148 -12.63 -16.88 5.72
N ASN A 149 -12.33 -15.58 5.61
CA ASN A 149 -12.38 -14.64 6.74
C ASN A 149 -13.81 -14.35 7.20
N SER A 150 -14.81 -14.54 6.33
CA SER A 150 -16.24 -14.46 6.68
C SER A 150 -16.77 -15.75 7.34
N GLY A 151 -15.91 -16.73 7.62
CA GLY A 151 -16.25 -17.95 8.35
C GLY A 151 -16.53 -19.17 7.47
N HIS A 152 -16.37 -19.08 6.15
CA HIS A 152 -16.55 -20.23 5.27
C HIS A 152 -15.35 -21.19 5.32
N SER A 153 -15.64 -22.48 5.23
CA SER A 153 -14.58 -23.48 5.07
C SER A 153 -13.84 -23.26 3.74
N PRO A 154 -12.56 -23.68 3.61
CA PRO A 154 -11.79 -23.49 2.39
C PRO A 154 -12.47 -24.09 1.15
N VAL A 155 -13.18 -25.20 1.33
CA VAL A 155 -13.94 -25.88 0.27
C VAL A 155 -15.19 -25.10 -0.12
N GLU A 156 -15.97 -24.62 0.86
CA GLU A 156 -17.14 -23.76 0.60
C GLU A 156 -16.75 -22.46 -0.11
N ALA A 157 -15.64 -21.83 0.30
CA ALA A 157 -15.16 -20.58 -0.29
C ALA A 157 -14.87 -20.71 -1.80
N ILE A 158 -14.39 -21.89 -2.23
CA ILE A 158 -14.14 -22.26 -3.61
C ILE A 158 -15.47 -22.57 -4.32
N ALA A 159 -16.33 -23.38 -3.70
CA ALA A 159 -17.63 -23.80 -4.25
C ALA A 159 -18.59 -22.62 -4.56
N MET A 160 -18.45 -21.49 -3.85
CA MET A 160 -19.27 -20.29 -4.09
C MET A 160 -19.08 -19.61 -5.46
N GLY A 161 -18.05 -19.99 -6.24
CA GLY A 161 -17.90 -19.56 -7.63
C GLY A 161 -17.84 -18.04 -7.87
N VAL A 162 -18.14 -17.58 -9.07
CA VAL A 162 -18.30 -16.14 -9.40
C VAL A 162 -19.74 -15.76 -9.03
N ARG A 163 -19.93 -14.90 -8.01
CA ARG A 163 -21.21 -14.18 -7.90
C ARG A 163 -21.21 -13.15 -9.02
N LYS A 164 -22.14 -13.27 -9.97
CA LYS A 164 -22.39 -12.20 -10.94
C LYS A 164 -22.55 -10.91 -10.13
N PRO A 165 -21.73 -9.86 -10.34
CA PRO A 165 -22.00 -8.60 -9.68
C PRO A 165 -23.42 -8.22 -10.08
N ALA A 166 -24.31 -8.03 -9.10
CA ALA A 166 -25.52 -7.26 -9.35
C ALA A 166 -25.02 -5.96 -9.97
N ASN A 167 -25.44 -5.65 -11.20
CA ASN A 167 -24.98 -4.44 -11.87
C ASN A 167 -25.21 -3.30 -10.88
N ALA A 168 -24.19 -2.49 -10.60
CA ALA A 168 -24.34 -1.35 -9.70
C ALA A 168 -25.40 -0.34 -10.19
N ASN A 169 -25.86 -0.48 -11.44
CA ASN A 169 -26.93 0.28 -12.06
C ASN A 169 -28.32 -0.39 -11.99
N ASP A 170 -28.43 -1.63 -11.51
CA ASP A 170 -29.72 -2.23 -11.19
C ASP A 170 -30.14 -1.69 -9.82
N ASN A 171 -30.94 -0.60 -9.83
CA ASN A 171 -31.58 0.00 -8.65
C ASN A 171 -32.57 -0.94 -7.93
N THR A 172 -32.50 -2.24 -8.17
CA THR A 172 -33.26 -3.26 -7.46
C THR A 172 -32.58 -3.48 -6.11
N ALA A 173 -32.92 -2.63 -5.15
CA ALA A 173 -32.63 -2.88 -3.75
C ALA A 173 -33.08 -4.33 -3.40
N PRO A 174 -32.26 -5.12 -2.69
CA PRO A 174 -32.63 -6.47 -2.33
C PRO A 174 -33.92 -6.44 -1.52
N GLY A 175 -35.02 -6.95 -2.08
CA GLY A 175 -36.31 -7.07 -1.39
C GLY A 175 -37.51 -6.40 -2.05
N VAL A 176 -37.35 -5.69 -3.18
CA VAL A 176 -38.50 -5.14 -3.93
C VAL A 176 -38.69 -5.94 -5.21
N VAL A 177 -39.81 -6.65 -5.31
CA VAL A 177 -40.24 -7.29 -6.56
C VAL A 177 -40.53 -6.16 -7.57
N SER A 178 -39.98 -6.24 -8.77
CA SER A 178 -40.12 -5.23 -9.84
C SER A 178 -41.56 -5.00 -10.35
N ASN A 179 -42.54 -5.68 -9.76
CA ASN A 179 -43.95 -5.66 -10.15
C ASN A 179 -44.84 -4.74 -9.30
N PHE A 180 -44.28 -3.92 -8.40
CA PHE A 180 -45.06 -2.90 -7.70
C PHE A 180 -44.95 -1.54 -8.41
N PRO A 181 -46.06 -0.97 -8.93
CA PRO A 181 -46.04 0.40 -9.45
C PRO A 181 -45.73 1.38 -8.32
N ALA A 182 -44.93 2.41 -8.61
CA ALA A 182 -44.34 3.34 -7.65
C ALA A 182 -45.34 4.29 -6.93
N SER A 183 -46.63 3.96 -6.86
CA SER A 183 -47.68 4.89 -6.42
C SER A 183 -48.81 4.22 -5.62
N GLN A 184 -48.47 3.38 -4.65
CA GLN A 184 -49.32 3.19 -3.48
C GLN A 184 -48.48 3.47 -2.24
N GLY A 185 -48.67 4.68 -1.69
CA GLY A 185 -47.99 5.12 -0.49
C GLY A 185 -48.13 4.08 0.62
N THR A 186 -47.00 3.65 1.16
CA THR A 186 -46.98 2.94 2.43
C THR A 186 -47.50 3.92 3.48
N GLY A 187 -48.77 3.75 3.87
CA GLY A 187 -49.51 4.60 4.80
C GLY A 187 -48.87 4.65 6.18
N ALA A 188 -47.77 5.40 6.29
CA ALA A 188 -47.02 5.67 7.50
C ALA A 188 -47.12 7.16 7.86
N GLY A 189 -48.34 7.72 7.77
CA GLY A 189 -48.56 9.14 7.97
C GLY A 189 -50.02 9.52 8.14
N SER A 190 -50.74 8.90 9.07
CA SER A 190 -51.90 9.52 9.71
C SER A 190 -52.33 8.73 10.95
N THR A 191 -51.63 8.92 12.07
CA THR A 191 -52.23 8.69 13.38
C THR A 191 -52.79 10.01 13.86
N LEU A 192 -54.01 10.32 13.40
CA LEU A 192 -54.93 11.18 14.14
C LEU A 192 -55.07 10.56 15.53
N GLN A 193 -54.50 11.22 16.53
CA GLN A 193 -54.66 10.84 17.93
C GLN A 193 -56.11 11.13 18.34
N GLU A 194 -56.99 10.15 18.15
CA GLU A 194 -58.23 10.11 18.91
C GLU A 194 -57.86 9.72 20.34
N THR A 195 -57.82 10.70 21.24
CA THR A 195 -57.73 10.47 22.70
C THR A 195 -59.09 10.01 23.20
N PRO A 196 -59.29 8.74 23.62
CA PRO A 196 -60.49 8.40 24.37
C PRO A 196 -60.41 8.99 25.78
N GLU A 197 -61.41 9.78 26.16
CA GLU A 197 -61.67 10.20 27.55
C GLU A 197 -62.05 8.95 28.37
N ILE A 198 -61.06 8.31 29.00
CA ILE A 198 -61.29 7.22 29.95
C ILE A 198 -61.35 7.77 31.38
N THR A 199 -62.59 7.96 31.85
CA THR A 199 -62.90 8.32 33.23
C THR A 199 -62.82 7.08 34.13
N PHE A 200 -61.77 6.95 34.93
CA PHE A 200 -61.66 5.86 35.92
C PHE A 200 -62.48 6.20 37.17
N SER A 201 -63.62 5.54 37.34
CA SER A 201 -64.37 5.57 38.61
C SER A 201 -63.66 4.73 39.67
N GLU A 202 -63.22 5.42 40.71
CA GLU A 202 -62.69 4.87 41.95
C GLU A 202 -63.79 4.16 42.74
N LYS A 203 -63.65 2.85 43.01
CA LYS A 203 -64.45 2.17 44.03
C LYS A 203 -63.60 1.26 44.90
N ALA A 204 -63.40 1.78 46.11
CA ALA A 204 -63.63 1.14 47.40
C ALA A 204 -62.87 -0.14 47.75
N LYS A 205 -61.90 0.05 48.66
CA LYS A 205 -61.46 -0.95 49.63
C LYS A 205 -62.63 -1.29 50.57
N SER A 206 -62.89 -2.58 50.80
CA SER A 206 -63.49 -3.07 52.04
C SER A 206 -62.59 -4.15 52.64
N GLN A 207 -62.63 -4.18 53.96
CA GLN A 207 -61.70 -4.81 54.91
C GLN A 207 -61.68 -6.33 54.88
#